data_AF-A0A7J8MR96-F1
#
_entry.id   AF-A0A7J8MR96-F1
#
_cell.length_a   1.000
_cell.length_b   1.000
_cell.length_c   1.000
_cell.angle_alpha   90.00
_cell.angle_beta   90.00
_cell.angle_gamma   90.00
#
_symmetry.space_group_name_H-M   'P 1'
#
loop_
_entity.id
_entity.type
_entity.pdbx_description
1 polymer ?
#
loop_
_entity_poly.entity_id
_entity_poly.type
_entity_poly.pdbx_seq_one_letter_code
_entity_poly.pdbx_strand_id
1 'polypeptide(L)'
;MPHFVLFPFMAQGHLIPMIDIGLLLAQRNVIVTIVTTPHNAERVQYTIALAIESGCPIRLVQLQFPGKEVGLQDGVENVDMLYSTNDIIKLFTAANKMEE
;
A
#
# COMPACT_ATOMS: atom_id res chain seq x y z
N MET A 1 0.14 20.47 -12.39
CA MET A 1 0.97 19.93 -11.28
C MET A 1 1.29 18.48 -11.59
N PRO A 2 2.53 18.02 -11.33
CA PRO A 2 2.83 16.59 -11.41
C PRO A 2 1.91 15.78 -10.49
N HIS A 3 1.57 14.57 -10.92
CA HIS A 3 0.79 13.62 -10.13
C HIS A 3 1.55 12.31 -10.08
N PHE A 4 1.94 11.90 -8.87
CA PHE A 4 2.62 10.63 -8.62
C PHE A 4 1.62 9.62 -8.07
N VAL A 5 1.64 8.43 -8.66
CA VAL A 5 0.98 7.24 -8.10
C VAL A 5 2.08 6.40 -7.45
N LEU A 6 1.95 6.19 -6.14
CA LEU A 6 2.85 5.36 -5.36
C LEU A 6 2.14 4.05 -5.07
N PHE A 7 2.72 2.95 -5.52
CA PHE A 7 2.19 1.61 -5.28
C PHE A 7 3.22 0.80 -4.48
N PRO A 8 3.31 0.99 -3.15
CA PRO A 8 4.24 0.24 -2.31
C PRO A 8 3.97 -1.25 -2.36
N PHE A 9 5.05 -2.03 -2.43
CA PHE A 9 4.97 -3.46 -2.18
C PHE A 9 4.48 -3.74 -0.75
N MET A 10 3.70 -4.82 -0.57
CA MET A 10 3.05 -5.17 0.68
C MET A 10 4.01 -5.82 1.70
N ALA A 11 5.05 -5.08 2.06
CA ALA A 11 6.01 -5.37 3.12
C ALA A 11 6.29 -4.08 3.89
N GLN A 12 6.42 -4.14 5.21
CA GLN A 12 6.57 -2.91 6.02
C GLN A 12 7.79 -2.07 5.63
N GLY A 13 8.90 -2.71 5.26
CA GLY A 13 10.11 -2.04 4.76
C GLY A 13 9.94 -1.33 3.40
N HIS A 14 8.84 -1.58 2.68
CA HIS A 14 8.48 -0.87 1.45
C HIS A 14 7.32 0.12 1.70
N LEU A 15 6.31 -0.30 2.46
CA LEU A 15 5.14 0.51 2.78
C LEU A 15 5.54 1.81 3.46
N ILE A 16 6.22 1.74 4.62
CA ILE A 16 6.52 2.93 5.44
C ILE A 16 7.38 3.95 4.66
N PRO A 17 8.50 3.57 4.01
CA PRO A 17 9.30 4.55 3.28
C PRO A 17 8.56 5.18 2.10
N MET A 18 7.68 4.44 1.42
CA MET A 18 6.87 4.98 0.34
C MET A 18 5.79 5.94 0.83
N ILE A 19 5.23 5.73 2.03
CA ILE A 19 4.38 6.72 2.69
C ILE A 19 5.18 8.00 2.95
N ASP A 20 6.38 7.90 3.53
CA ASP A 20 7.23 9.06 3.82
C ASP A 20 7.57 9.85 2.55
N ILE A 21 7.93 9.16 1.46
CA ILE A 21 8.16 9.78 0.15
C ILE A 21 6.89 10.49 -0.34
N GLY A 22 5.72 9.85 -0.23
CA GLY A 22 4.45 10.45 -0.61
C GLY A 22 4.12 11.72 0.17
N LEU A 23 4.35 11.72 1.48
CA LEU A 23 4.17 12.90 2.33
C LEU A 23 5.14 14.03 1.95
N LEU A 24 6.42 13.70 1.75
CA LEU A 24 7.44 14.67 1.31
C LEU A 24 7.10 15.30 -0.04
N LEU A 25 6.53 14.53 -0.98
CA LEU A 25 6.06 15.05 -2.26
C LEU A 25 4.84 15.96 -2.06
N ALA A 26 3.85 15.51 -1.29
CA ALA A 26 2.62 16.26 -1.06
C ALA A 26 2.87 17.61 -0.34
N GLN A 27 3.81 17.67 0.60
CA GLN A 27 4.26 18.91 1.24
C GLN A 27 4.82 19.95 0.25
N ARG A 28 5.26 19.53 -0.94
CA ARG A 28 5.73 20.40 -2.03
C ARG A 28 4.62 20.72 -3.04
N ASN A 29 3.36 20.58 -2.63
CA ASN A 29 2.17 20.75 -3.48
C ASN A 29 2.16 19.84 -4.71
N VAL A 30 2.73 18.63 -4.63
CA VAL A 30 2.64 17.61 -5.68
C VAL A 30 1.46 16.70 -5.39
N ILE A 31 0.62 16.41 -6.38
CA ILE A 31 -0.51 15.47 -6.16
C ILE A 31 0.05 14.07 -5.98
N VAL A 32 -0.32 13.39 -4.90
CA VAL A 32 0.11 12.02 -4.61
C VAL A 32 -1.11 11.12 -4.42
N THR A 33 -1.08 9.94 -5.02
CA THR A 33 -2.03 8.87 -4.73
C THR A 33 -1.27 7.64 -4.30
N ILE A 34 -1.48 7.21 -3.07
CA ILE A 34 -0.96 5.95 -2.55
C ILE A 34 -2.01 4.88 -2.80
N VAL A 35 -1.62 3.83 -3.51
CA VAL A 35 -2.45 2.65 -3.75
C VAL A 35 -1.95 1.53 -2.86
N THR A 36 -2.83 0.87 -2.11
CA THR A 36 -2.46 -0.27 -1.28
C THR A 36 -3.69 -1.15 -1.02
N THR A 37 -3.58 -2.15 -0.16
CA THR A 37 -4.67 -3.09 0.19
C THR A 37 -5.38 -2.67 1.48
N PRO A 38 -6.61 -3.15 1.78
CA PRO A 38 -7.35 -2.74 2.98
C PRO A 38 -6.58 -2.89 4.30
N HIS A 39 -5.91 -4.02 4.53
CA HIS A 39 -5.12 -4.24 5.74
C HIS A 39 -3.92 -3.30 5.83
N ASN A 40 -3.23 -3.07 4.70
CA ASN A 40 -2.10 -2.15 4.67
C ASN A 40 -2.53 -0.68 4.79
N ALA A 41 -3.72 -0.33 4.30
CA ALA A 41 -4.32 0.99 4.48
C ALA A 41 -4.60 1.29 5.95
N GLU A 42 -5.13 0.32 6.70
CA GLU A 42 -5.38 0.49 8.14
C GLU A 42 -4.12 0.87 8.92
N ARG A 43 -2.95 0.34 8.52
CA ARG A 43 -1.65 0.65 9.14
C ARG A 43 -1.18 2.09 8.93
N VAL A 44 -1.66 2.78 7.88
CA VAL A 44 -1.14 4.10 7.46
C VAL A 44 -2.21 5.20 7.42
N GLN A 45 -3.49 4.83 7.55
CA GLN A 45 -4.63 5.73 7.39
C GLN A 45 -4.55 6.96 8.31
N TYR A 46 -4.10 6.79 9.55
CA TYR A 46 -4.02 7.88 10.51
C TYR A 46 -3.04 8.96 10.05
N THR A 47 -1.83 8.55 9.66
CA THR A 47 -0.80 9.48 9.15
C THR A 47 -1.26 10.21 7.89
N ILE A 48 -1.91 9.49 6.97
CA ILE A 48 -2.42 10.10 5.73
C ILE A 48 -3.58 11.06 6.02
N ALA A 49 -4.48 10.71 6.95
CA ALA A 49 -5.59 11.57 7.36
C ALA A 49 -5.08 12.93 7.89
N LEU A 50 -4.06 12.91 8.76
CA LEU A 50 -3.44 14.14 9.27
C LEU A 50 -2.85 15.02 8.15
N ALA A 51 -2.24 14.39 7.14
CA ALA A 51 -1.70 15.12 5.99
C ALA A 51 -2.82 15.76 5.16
N ILE A 52 -3.94 15.05 4.94
CA ILE A 52 -5.12 15.58 4.26
C ILE A 52 -5.72 16.76 5.03
N GLU A 53 -5.88 16.62 6.35
CA GLU A 53 -6.38 17.70 7.23
C GLU A 53 -5.46 18.92 7.20
N SER A 54 -4.16 18.72 7.02
CA SER A 54 -3.16 19.79 6.85
C SER A 54 -3.15 20.40 5.44
N GLY A 55 -4.06 19.99 4.55
CA GLY A 55 -4.19 20.52 3.19
C GLY A 55 -3.23 19.91 2.17
N CYS A 56 -2.52 18.83 2.50
CA CYS A 56 -1.65 18.17 1.54
C CYS A 56 -2.47 17.47 0.45
N PRO A 57 -2.10 17.60 -0.85
CA PRO A 57 -2.80 16.96 -1.97
C PRO A 57 -2.46 15.46 -2.08
N ILE A 58 -2.72 14.69 -1.03
CA ILE A 58 -2.48 13.25 -0.94
C ILE A 58 -3.79 12.46 -0.87
N ARG A 59 -3.81 11.27 -1.46
CA ARG A 59 -4.96 10.36 -1.48
C ARG A 59 -4.52 8.95 -1.14
N LEU A 60 -5.38 8.21 -0.45
CA LEU A 60 -5.23 6.77 -0.20
C LEU A 60 -6.30 6.01 -0.96
N VAL A 61 -5.90 5.09 -1.82
CA VAL A 61 -6.77 4.22 -2.61
C VAL A 61 -6.53 2.78 -2.18
N GLN A 62 -7.61 2.06 -1.94
CA GLN A 62 -7.58 0.67 -1.51
C GLN A 62 -8.00 -0.25 -2.67
N LEU A 63 -7.18 -1.26 -2.95
CA LEU A 63 -7.47 -2.32 -3.91
C LEU A 63 -7.59 -3.66 -3.19
N GLN A 64 -8.54 -4.49 -3.60
CA GLN A 64 -8.68 -5.83 -3.04
C GLN A 64 -7.44 -6.66 -3.37
N PHE A 65 -6.89 -7.33 -2.36
CA PHE A 65 -5.73 -8.19 -2.55
C PHE A 65 -6.18 -9.57 -3.07
N PRO A 66 -5.70 -10.05 -4.23
CA PRO A 66 -6.15 -11.30 -4.83
C PRO A 66 -5.50 -12.54 -4.16
N GLY A 67 -5.22 -12.49 -2.86
CA GLY A 67 -4.56 -13.57 -2.12
C GLY A 67 -5.37 -14.87 -2.12
N LYS A 68 -6.70 -14.77 -2.03
CA LYS A 68 -7.58 -15.94 -2.05
C LYS A 68 -7.50 -16.71 -3.37
N GLU A 69 -7.32 -16.02 -4.49
CA GLU A 69 -7.23 -16.61 -5.83
C GLU A 69 -5.98 -17.49 -5.99
N VAL A 70 -4.93 -17.21 -5.23
CA VAL A 70 -3.66 -17.95 -5.26
C VAL A 70 -3.51 -18.90 -4.06
N GLY A 71 -4.58 -19.09 -3.27
CA GLY A 71 -4.61 -20.01 -2.15
C GLY A 71 -3.86 -19.53 -0.90
N LEU A 72 -3.80 -18.21 -0.67
CA LEU A 72 -3.48 -17.65 0.65
C LEU A 72 -4.69 -17.74 1.58
N GLN A 73 -4.43 -17.71 2.88
CA GLN A 73 -5.48 -17.58 3.89
C GLN A 73 -6.19 -16.23 3.75
N ASP A 74 -7.50 -16.22 4.02
CA ASP A 74 -8.31 -15.01 3.95
C ASP A 74 -7.73 -13.93 4.90
N GLY A 75 -7.56 -12.72 4.37
CA GLY A 75 -7.01 -11.56 5.10
C GLY A 75 -5.48 -11.45 5.11
N VAL A 76 -4.73 -12.40 4.55
CA VAL A 76 -3.27 -12.28 4.42
C VAL A 76 -2.93 -11.35 3.26
N GLU A 77 -2.51 -10.12 3.58
CA GLU A 77 -2.20 -9.07 2.59
C GLU A 77 -0.81 -8.47 2.74
N ASN A 78 0.01 -8.93 3.70
CA ASN A 78 1.38 -8.44 3.91
C ASN A 78 2.35 -9.60 4.19
N VAL A 79 3.61 -9.42 3.82
CA VAL A 79 4.70 -10.38 4.10
C VAL A 79 4.78 -10.78 5.57
N ASP A 80 4.57 -9.83 6.50
CA ASP A 80 4.68 -10.09 7.93
C ASP A 80 3.52 -10.93 8.52
N MET A 81 2.50 -11.21 7.71
CA MET A 81 1.36 -12.07 8.08
C MET A 81 1.53 -13.52 7.62
N LEU A 82 2.62 -13.84 6.91
CA LEU A 82 2.85 -15.19 6.40
C LEU A 82 3.28 -16.14 7.51
N TYR A 83 2.58 -17.27 7.63
CA TYR A 83 2.90 -18.34 8.59
C TYR A 83 3.95 -19.33 8.06
N SER A 84 4.21 -19.33 6.76
CA SER A 84 5.15 -20.24 6.10
C SER A 84 5.90 -19.56 4.97
N THR A 85 7.19 -19.88 4.84
CA THR A 85 8.01 -19.48 3.69
C THR A 85 7.44 -20.00 2.37
N ASN A 86 6.67 -21.09 2.40
CA ASN A 86 6.01 -21.64 1.20
C ASN A 86 4.94 -20.70 0.62
N ASP A 87 4.37 -19.82 1.45
CA ASP A 87 3.33 -18.88 1.01
C ASP A 87 3.91 -17.59 0.39
N ILE A 88 5.22 -17.38 0.48
CA ILE A 88 5.90 -16.22 -0.13
C ILE A 88 5.64 -16.18 -1.65
N ILE A 89 5.78 -17.32 -2.34
CA ILE A 89 5.56 -17.39 -3.80
C ILE A 89 4.12 -17.01 -4.15
N LYS A 90 3.14 -17.44 -3.33
CA LYS A 90 1.74 -17.07 -3.52
C LYS A 90 1.53 -15.57 -3.33
N LEU A 91 2.12 -14.97 -2.29
CA LEU A 91 2.05 -13.53 -2.06
C LEU A 91 2.59 -12.73 -3.26
N PHE A 92 3.75 -13.10 -3.80
CA PHE A 92 4.30 -12.47 -5.00
C PHE A 92 3.39 -12.67 -6.22
N THR A 93 2.81 -13.87 -6.37
CA THR A 93 1.87 -14.16 -7.47
C THR A 93 0.62 -13.28 -7.37
N ALA A 94 0.06 -13.10 -6.17
CA ALA A 94 -1.06 -12.20 -5.92
C ALA A 94 -0.67 -10.73 -6.13
N ALA A 95 0.53 -10.31 -5.71
CA ALA A 95 1.00 -8.95 -5.92
C ALA A 95 1.08 -8.59 -7.41
N ASN A 96 1.64 -9.47 -8.24
CA ASN A 96 1.71 -9.26 -9.69
C ASN A 96 0.33 -9.14 -10.35
N LYS A 97 -0.68 -9.84 -9.82
CA LYS A 97 -2.07 -9.73 -10.29
C LYS A 97 -2.74 -8.39 -9.99
N MET A 98 -2.14 -7.54 -9.16
CA MET A 98 -2.65 -6.19 -8.89
C MET A 98 -2.19 -5.16 -9.93
N GLU A 99 -1.23 -5.52 -10.80
CA GLU A 99 -0.75 -4.67 -11.89
C GLU A 99 -1.58 -4.83 -13.19
N GLU A 100 -2.44 -5.85 -13.25
CA GLU A 100 -3.38 -6.14 -14.34
C GLU A 100 -4.72 -5.39 -14.16
#